data_AF-A0ABD3A706-F1
#
_entry.id   AF-A0ABD3A706-F1
#
_cell.length_a   1.000
_cell.length_b   1.000
_cell.length_c   1.000
_cell.angle_alpha   90.00
_cell.angle_beta   90.00
_cell.angle_gamma   90.00
#
_symmetry.space_group_name_H-M   'P 1'
#
loop_
_entity.id
_entity.type
_entity.pdbx_description
1 polymer ?
#
loop_
_entity_poly.entity_id
_entity_poly.type
_entity_poly.pdbx_seq_one_letter_code
_entity_poly.pdbx_strand_id
1 'polypeptide(L)'
;MPLFDVLKPHGKLIMVGAPTEPNEIVVPTLIMSRKMVGWAAAAGLKETREIINFAAEHNITADIELLPMDYVNKAMDRLAKNDVRYRFVLDIANTLKED
;
A
#
# COMPACT_ATOMS: atom_id res chain seq x y z
N MET A 1 4.50 18.19 -9.96
CA MET A 1 3.86 16.96 -9.45
C MET A 1 2.37 17.23 -9.21
N PRO A 2 1.46 16.67 -10.03
CA PRO A 2 0.05 17.08 -10.10
C PRO A 2 -0.75 16.93 -8.80
N LEU A 3 -0.27 16.11 -7.85
CA LEU A 3 -0.92 15.91 -6.56
C LEU A 3 -0.79 17.10 -5.60
N PHE A 4 0.20 17.99 -5.77
CA PHE A 4 0.34 19.13 -4.86
C PHE A 4 -0.77 20.16 -5.06
N ASP A 5 -1.25 20.35 -6.27
CA ASP A 5 -2.19 21.42 -6.60
C ASP A 5 -3.61 21.14 -6.06
N VAL A 6 -3.95 19.86 -5.84
CA VAL A 6 -5.23 19.46 -5.23
C VAL A 6 -5.22 19.57 -3.70
N LEU A 7 -4.07 19.85 -3.07
CA LEU A 7 -3.99 20.07 -1.64
C LEU A 7 -4.45 21.47 -1.25
N LYS A 8 -5.31 21.54 -0.23
CA LYS A 8 -5.62 22.78 0.49
C LYS A 8 -4.34 23.39 1.09
N PRO A 9 -4.35 24.70 1.43
CA PRO A 9 -3.29 25.29 2.25
C PRO A 9 -3.06 24.45 3.51
N HIS A 10 -1.80 24.26 3.91
CA HIS A 10 -1.37 23.37 4.99
C HIS A 10 -1.62 21.87 4.78
N GLY A 11 -1.98 21.45 3.57
CA GLY A 11 -2.18 20.04 3.23
C GLY A 11 -0.90 19.21 3.35
N LYS A 12 -1.09 17.91 3.61
CA LYS A 12 -0.01 16.93 3.76
C LYS A 12 -0.13 15.88 2.66
N LEU A 13 0.94 15.68 1.89
CA LEU A 13 1.08 14.51 1.02
C LEU A 13 1.93 13.46 1.75
N ILE A 14 1.35 12.30 2.02
CA ILE A 14 2.05 11.16 2.62
C ILE A 14 2.29 10.12 1.55
N MET A 15 3.56 9.90 1.22
CA MET A 15 3.99 8.94 0.23
C MET A 15 4.16 7.56 0.89
N VAL A 16 3.45 6.57 0.37
CA VAL A 16 3.57 5.15 0.78
C VAL A 16 4.18 4.26 -0.31
N GLY A 17 4.31 4.79 -1.53
CA GLY A 17 5.00 4.12 -2.63
C GLY A 17 6.51 4.34 -2.56
N ALA A 18 7.26 3.36 -3.08
CA ALA A 18 8.71 3.39 -3.19
C ALA A 18 9.14 3.25 -4.66
N PRO A 19 8.96 4.29 -5.50
CA PRO A 19 9.44 4.26 -6.88
C PRO A 19 10.96 4.14 -6.92
N THR A 20 11.48 3.49 -7.96
CA THR A 20 12.93 3.35 -8.19
C THR A 20 13.55 4.63 -8.72
N GLU A 21 12.76 5.47 -9.40
CA GLU A 21 13.19 6.79 -9.86
C GLU A 21 13.12 7.81 -8.72
N PRO A 22 14.05 8.79 -8.67
CA PRO A 22 14.01 9.85 -7.67
C PRO A 22 12.72 10.68 -7.77
N ASN A 23 12.18 11.07 -6.61
CA ASN A 23 10.99 11.92 -6.57
C ASN A 23 11.36 13.37 -6.90
N GLU A 24 10.71 13.96 -7.91
CA GLU A 24 10.85 15.38 -8.23
C GLU A 24 9.90 16.24 -7.38
N ILE A 25 10.46 17.05 -6.48
CA ILE A 25 9.69 17.91 -5.59
C ILE A 25 9.76 19.37 -6.06
N VAL A 26 8.60 19.97 -6.35
CA VAL A 26 8.50 21.38 -6.76
C VAL A 26 8.43 22.29 -5.52
N VAL A 27 9.59 22.70 -5.00
CA VAL A 27 9.73 23.46 -3.74
C VAL A 27 8.84 24.71 -3.66
N PRO A 28 8.70 25.57 -4.68
CA PRO A 28 7.84 26.76 -4.58
C PRO A 28 6.37 26.46 -4.23
N THR A 29 5.83 25.34 -4.73
CA THR A 29 4.44 24.95 -4.44
C THR A 29 4.22 24.57 -2.96
N LEU A 30 5.27 24.11 -2.28
CA LEU A 30 5.23 23.78 -0.86
C LEU A 30 5.25 25.05 0.00
N ILE A 31 6.14 26.00 -0.34
CA ILE A 31 6.33 27.24 0.42
C ILE A 31 5.10 28.12 0.35
N MET A 32 4.57 28.37 -0.86
CA MET A 32 3.48 29.34 -1.08
C MET A 32 2.17 28.98 -0.35
N SER A 33 1.97 27.70 -0.02
CA SER A 33 0.75 27.23 0.66
C SER A 33 1.03 26.41 1.92
N ARG A 34 2.27 26.48 2.44
CA ARG A 34 2.72 25.78 3.66
C ARG A 34 2.40 24.28 3.65
N LYS A 35 2.54 23.63 2.49
CA LYS A 35 2.26 22.20 2.31
C LYS A 35 3.42 21.36 2.83
N MET A 36 3.13 20.13 3.26
CA MET A 36 4.10 19.18 3.78
C MET A 36 4.13 17.92 2.93
N VAL A 37 5.33 17.36 2.76
CA VAL A 37 5.54 16.05 2.13
C VAL A 37 6.29 15.17 3.12
N GLY A 38 5.82 13.95 3.31
CA GLY A 38 6.45 12.96 4.16
C GLY A 38 6.29 11.56 3.58
N TRP A 39 7.02 10.60 4.16
CA TRP A 39 6.93 9.19 3.81
C TRP A 39 6.48 8.39 5.02
N ALA A 40 5.72 7.33 4.77
CA ALA A 40 5.34 6.35 5.77
C ALA A 40 5.43 4.95 5.15
N ALA A 41 5.98 4.00 5.92
CA ALA A 41 6.12 2.61 5.51
C ALA A 41 5.46 1.71 6.58
N ALA A 42 6.15 0.67 7.03
CA ALA A 42 5.66 -0.21 8.09
C ALA A 42 5.54 0.54 9.43
N ALA A 43 4.48 0.23 10.16
CA ALA A 43 4.21 0.74 11.50
C ALA A 43 4.81 -0.17 12.58
N GLY A 44 4.92 0.33 13.81
CA GLY A 44 5.37 -0.47 14.94
C GLY A 44 4.37 -1.55 15.37
N LEU A 45 4.78 -2.46 16.26
CA LEU A 45 3.92 -3.53 16.76
C LEU A 45 2.64 -3.00 17.45
N LYS A 46 2.77 -1.95 18.26
CA LYS A 46 1.65 -1.33 18.97
C LYS A 46 0.62 -0.77 17.98
N GLU A 47 1.08 0.03 17.02
CA GLU A 47 0.23 0.65 15.98
C GLU A 47 -0.42 -0.42 15.09
N THR A 48 0.32 -1.46 14.72
CA THR A 48 -0.22 -2.59 13.95
C THR A 48 -1.37 -3.27 14.69
N ARG A 49 -1.24 -3.48 16.01
CA ARG A 49 -2.30 -4.06 16.83
C ARG A 49 -3.54 -3.14 16.90
N GLU A 50 -3.34 -1.84 17.04
CA GLU A 50 -4.42 -0.85 17.03
C GLU A 50 -5.19 -0.88 15.69
N ILE A 51 -4.47 -0.95 14.56
CA ILE A 51 -5.07 -1.02 13.22
C ILE A 51 -5.85 -2.33 13.02
N ILE A 52 -5.30 -3.48 13.46
CA ILE A 52 -5.99 -4.78 13.35
C ILE A 52 -7.29 -4.77 14.17
N ASN A 53 -7.25 -4.23 15.39
CA ASN A 53 -8.44 -4.12 16.24
C ASN A 53 -9.50 -3.21 15.61
N PHE A 54 -9.09 -2.04 15.10
CA PHE A 54 -9.99 -1.12 14.39
C PHE A 54 -10.60 -1.77 13.15
N ALA A 55 -9.82 -2.50 12.36
CA ALA A 55 -10.31 -3.20 11.19
C ALA A 55 -11.35 -4.26 11.55
N ALA A 56 -11.12 -5.02 12.63
CA ALA A 56 -12.07 -6.02 13.14
C ALA A 56 -13.38 -5.38 13.63
N GLU A 57 -13.30 -4.27 14.37
CA GLU A 57 -14.48 -3.53 14.87
C GLU A 57 -15.36 -3.00 13.73
N HIS A 58 -14.74 -2.56 12.63
CA HIS A 58 -15.43 -1.92 11.52
C HIS A 58 -15.65 -2.82 10.29
N ASN A 59 -15.39 -4.13 10.40
CA ASN A 59 -15.51 -5.09 9.30
C ASN A 59 -14.72 -4.67 8.04
N ILE A 60 -13.51 -4.15 8.24
CA ILE A 60 -12.62 -3.74 7.16
C ILE A 60 -11.77 -4.94 6.75
N THR A 61 -11.95 -5.40 5.52
CA THR A 61 -11.15 -6.47 4.92
C THR A 61 -10.60 -6.03 3.57
N ALA A 62 -9.60 -6.75 3.06
CA ALA A 62 -9.11 -6.56 1.71
C ALA A 62 -9.96 -7.36 0.71
N ASP A 63 -10.12 -6.84 -0.51
CA ASP A 63 -10.57 -7.67 -1.63
C ASP A 63 -9.40 -8.56 -2.07
N ILE A 64 -9.60 -9.87 -1.91
CA ILE A 64 -8.56 -10.87 -2.15
C ILE A 64 -8.92 -11.83 -3.28
N GLU A 65 -7.89 -12.29 -3.97
CA GLU A 65 -7.92 -13.52 -4.76
C GLU A 65 -7.16 -14.59 -3.97
N LEU A 66 -7.90 -15.57 -3.43
CA LEU A 66 -7.32 -16.71 -2.72
C LEU A 66 -6.78 -17.74 -3.74
N LEU A 67 -5.50 -18.09 -3.63
CA LEU A 67 -4.82 -18.93 -4.60
C LEU A 67 -4.11 -20.11 -3.92
N PRO A 68 -3.97 -21.26 -4.61
CA PRO A 68 -3.13 -22.35 -4.14
C PRO A 68 -1.64 -22.00 -4.26
N MET A 69 -0.81 -22.67 -3.46
CA MET A 69 0.63 -22.41 -3.38
C MET A 69 1.37 -22.68 -4.69
N ASP A 70 0.95 -23.68 -5.47
CA ASP A 70 1.54 -24.00 -6.78
C ASP A 70 1.31 -22.91 -7.85
N TYR A 71 0.40 -21.97 -7.60
CA TYR A 71 0.10 -20.85 -8.50
C TYR A 71 1.01 -19.63 -8.29
N VAL A 72 1.86 -19.61 -7.27
CA VAL A 72 2.61 -18.41 -6.84
C VAL A 72 3.39 -17.74 -7.97
N ASN A 73 4.06 -18.50 -8.85
CA ASN A 73 4.83 -17.92 -9.96
C ASN A 73 3.93 -17.18 -10.95
N LYS A 74 2.78 -17.78 -11.31
CA LYS A 74 1.80 -17.12 -12.17
C LYS A 74 1.16 -15.90 -11.49
N ALA A 75 0.96 -15.96 -10.17
CA ALA A 75 0.50 -14.79 -9.40
C ALA A 75 1.51 -13.63 -9.48
N MET A 76 2.82 -13.90 -9.43
CA MET A 76 3.86 -12.88 -9.58
C MET A 76 3.85 -12.23 -10.97
N ASP A 77 3.68 -13.01 -12.04
CA ASP A 77 3.55 -12.49 -13.40
C ASP A 77 2.32 -11.58 -13.59
N ARG A 78 1.20 -11.95 -12.95
CA ARG A 78 -0.03 -11.15 -12.93
C ARG A 78 0.16 -9.86 -12.12
N LEU A 79 0.80 -9.96 -10.95
CA LEU A 79 1.08 -8.83 -10.08
C LEU A 79 1.91 -7.75 -10.79
N ALA A 80 2.94 -8.14 -11.55
CA ALA A 80 3.76 -7.21 -12.32
C ALA A 80 2.97 -6.42 -13.38
N LYS A 81 1.81 -6.94 -13.82
CA LYS A 81 0.90 -6.30 -14.78
C LYS A 81 -0.29 -5.60 -14.12
N ASN A 82 -0.33 -5.56 -12.77
CA ASN A 82 -1.50 -5.15 -11.98
C ASN A 82 -2.78 -5.94 -12.33
N ASP A 83 -2.64 -7.19 -12.78
CA ASP A 83 -3.76 -8.08 -13.12
C ASP A 83 -4.30 -8.79 -11.86
N VAL A 84 -4.83 -8.00 -10.93
CA VAL A 84 -5.42 -8.45 -9.66
C VAL A 84 -6.36 -7.38 -9.12
N ARG A 85 -7.42 -7.78 -8.43
CA ARG A 85 -8.30 -6.84 -7.68
C ARG A 85 -8.51 -7.33 -6.24
N TYR A 86 -7.72 -6.92 -5.26
CA TYR A 86 -6.53 -6.05 -5.29
C TYR A 86 -5.28 -6.73 -4.70
N ARG A 87 -5.42 -7.88 -4.03
CA ARG A 87 -4.34 -8.62 -3.39
C ARG A 87 -4.48 -10.12 -3.63
N PHE A 88 -3.35 -10.79 -3.87
CA PHE A 88 -3.28 -12.24 -3.79
C PHE A 88 -3.06 -12.68 -2.34
N VAL A 89 -3.76 -13.74 -1.92
CA VAL A 89 -3.53 -14.44 -0.66
C VAL A 89 -3.31 -15.91 -0.99
N LEU A 90 -2.24 -16.51 -0.47
CA LEU A 90 -1.95 -17.92 -0.68
C LEU A 90 -2.58 -18.75 0.45
N ASP A 91 -3.36 -19.76 0.08
CA ASP A 91 -3.94 -20.73 1.02
C ASP A 91 -2.91 -21.80 1.38
N ILE A 92 -1.94 -21.43 2.21
CA ILE A 92 -0.82 -22.31 2.56
C ILE A 92 -1.31 -23.58 3.24
N ALA A 93 -2.21 -23.46 4.21
CA ALA A 93 -2.64 -24.59 5.04
C ALA A 93 -3.29 -25.72 4.23
N ASN A 94 -4.01 -25.39 3.15
CA ASN A 94 -4.75 -26.39 2.37
C ASN A 94 -4.02 -26.85 1.10
N THR A 95 -2.99 -26.12 0.65
CA THR A 95 -2.45 -26.31 -0.71
C THR A 95 -0.93 -26.49 -0.77
N LEU A 96 -0.22 -26.22 0.32
CA LEU A 96 1.20 -26.58 0.42
C LEU A 96 1.30 -28.09 0.65
N LYS A 97 2.02 -28.78 -0.24
CA LYS A 97 2.35 -30.20 -0.05
C LYS A 97 3.53 -30.30 0.93
N GLU A 98 3.42 -31.22 1.87
CA GLU A 98 4.56 -31.67 2.67
C GLU A 98 5.37 -32.67 1.81
N ASP A 99 6.68 -32.49 1.78
CA ASP A 99 7.63 -33.42 1.13
C ASP A 99 7.85 -34.69 1.98
#